data_AF-A0A1H7PT83-F1
#
_entry.id   AF-A0A1H7PT83-F1
#
_cell.length_a   1.000
_cell.length_b   1.000
_cell.length_c   1.000
_cell.angle_alpha   90.00
_cell.angle_beta   90.00
_cell.angle_gamma   90.00
#
_symmetry.space_group_name_H-M   'P 1'
#
loop_
_entity.id
_entity.type
_entity.pdbx_description
1 polymer ?
#
loop_
_entity_poly.entity_id
_entity_poly.type
_entity_poly.pdbx_seq_one_letter_code
_entity_poly.pdbx_strand_id
1 'polypeptide(L)'
;MTGDDELLQVEHVIARLIARYPSEPPTDIEHTVRTIHQRFANGKVRDFVPLLVEKAARRQIADRVTTETARAERDDAAPLDGLVS
;
A
#
# COMPACT_ATOMS: atom_id res chain seq x y z
N MET A 1 -7.82 -7.29 -23.09
CA MET A 1 -6.71 -6.35 -22.83
C MET A 1 -5.40 -6.98 -23.33
N THR A 2 -4.47 -6.22 -23.93
CA THR A 2 -3.14 -6.76 -24.25
C THR A 2 -2.21 -6.70 -23.01
N GLY A 3 -1.11 -7.45 -23.01
CA GLY A 3 -0.17 -7.43 -21.88
C GLY A 3 0.45 -6.05 -21.62
N ASP A 4 0.69 -5.28 -22.68
CA ASP A 4 1.25 -3.93 -22.58
C ASP A 4 0.22 -2.93 -22.01
N ASP A 5 -1.05 -3.06 -22.39
CA ASP A 5 -2.14 -2.27 -21.79
C ASP A 5 -2.23 -2.51 -20.28
N GLU A 6 -2.07 -3.76 -19.84
CA GLU A 6 -2.10 -4.10 -18.42
C GLU A 6 -0.96 -3.45 -17.65
N LEU A 7 0.26 -3.50 -18.17
CA LEU A 7 1.43 -2.89 -17.53
C LEU A 7 1.25 -1.38 -17.40
N LEU A 8 0.74 -0.70 -18.44
CA LEU A 8 0.41 0.72 -18.37
C LEU A 8 -0.68 1.02 -17.33
N GLN A 9 -1.71 0.18 -17.22
CA GLN A 9 -2.73 0.32 -16.18
C GLN A 9 -2.13 0.13 -14.78
N VAL A 10 -1.16 -0.77 -14.61
CA VAL A 10 -0.43 -0.95 -13.34
C VAL A 10 0.42 0.29 -13.02
N GLU A 11 1.08 0.92 -14.00
CA GLU A 11 1.77 2.22 -13.76
C GLU A 11 0.80 3.30 -13.27
N HIS A 12 -0.38 3.39 -13.87
CA HIS A 12 -1.40 4.35 -13.42
C HIS A 12 -1.90 4.04 -12.01
N VAL A 13 -1.99 2.77 -11.62
CA VAL A 13 -2.28 2.37 -10.23
C VAL A 13 -1.18 2.88 -9.29
N ILE A 14 0.10 2.69 -9.63
CA ILE A 14 1.23 3.17 -8.82
C ILE A 14 1.13 4.69 -8.62
N ALA A 15 0.95 5.45 -9.71
CA ALA A 15 0.83 6.91 -9.65
C ALA A 15 -0.34 7.36 -8.76
N ARG A 16 -1.52 6.72 -8.87
CA ARG A 16 -2.67 7.01 -8.00
C ARG A 16 -2.40 6.72 -6.53
N LEU A 17 -1.68 5.65 -6.22
CA LEU A 17 -1.37 5.28 -4.85
C LEU A 17 -0.32 6.21 -4.23
N ILE A 18 0.70 6.61 -4.99
CA ILE A 18 1.67 7.64 -4.55
C ILE A 18 0.94 8.93 -4.18
N ALA A 19 0.03 9.39 -5.04
CA ALA A 19 -0.76 10.60 -4.76
C ALA A 19 -1.67 10.44 -3.53
N ARG A 20 -2.14 9.22 -3.24
CA ARG A 20 -3.05 8.95 -2.11
C ARG A 20 -2.33 8.77 -0.77
N TYR A 21 -1.09 8.28 -0.78
CA TYR A 21 -0.30 8.01 0.43
C TYR A 21 1.01 8.82 0.39
N PRO A 22 0.96 10.16 0.47
CA PRO A 22 2.14 11.01 0.33
C PRO A 22 3.17 10.84 1.46
N SER A 23 2.76 10.27 2.59
CA SER A 23 3.64 9.96 3.73
C SER A 23 4.42 8.65 3.56
N GLU A 24 4.06 7.82 2.57
CA GLU A 24 4.73 6.55 2.30
C GLU A 24 5.78 6.73 1.18
N PRO A 25 6.96 6.10 1.29
CA PRO A 25 7.97 6.18 0.24
C PRO A 25 7.43 5.66 -1.10
N PRO A 26 7.59 6.39 -2.22
CA PRO A 26 7.11 5.95 -3.53
C PRO A 26 7.65 4.59 -3.95
N THR A 27 8.89 4.27 -3.59
CA THR A 27 9.56 2.98 -3.83
C THR A 27 8.84 1.82 -3.15
N ASP A 28 8.31 2.04 -1.94
CA ASP A 28 7.61 1.00 -1.18
C ASP A 28 6.22 0.75 -1.75
N ILE A 29 5.57 1.81 -2.24
CA ILE A 29 4.30 1.72 -2.95
C ILE A 29 4.50 0.94 -4.25
N GLU A 30 5.50 1.31 -5.06
CA GLU A 30 5.84 0.59 -6.29
C GLU A 30 6.12 -0.89 -6.00
N HIS A 31 6.99 -1.17 -5.03
CA HIS A 31 7.33 -2.54 -4.65
C HIS A 31 6.09 -3.35 -4.26
N THR A 32 5.22 -2.79 -3.41
CA THR A 32 3.98 -3.44 -2.98
C THR A 32 3.07 -3.76 -4.17
N VAL A 33 2.88 -2.80 -5.08
CA VAL A 33 2.04 -2.99 -6.27
C VAL A 33 2.61 -4.07 -7.18
N ARG A 34 3.91 -4.05 -7.46
CA ARG A 34 4.59 -5.05 -8.30
C ARG A 34 4.53 -6.45 -7.70
N THR A 35 4.79 -6.58 -6.40
CA THR A 35 4.68 -7.86 -5.69
C THR A 35 3.28 -8.44 -5.77
N ILE A 36 2.24 -7.60 -5.64
CA ILE A 36 0.84 -8.05 -5.76
C ILE A 36 0.53 -8.43 -7.21
N HIS A 37 0.96 -7.63 -8.19
CA HIS A 37 0.77 -7.91 -9.62
C HIS A 37 1.36 -9.27 -10.02
N GLN A 38 2.56 -9.61 -9.54
CA GLN A 38 3.20 -10.90 -9.76
C GLN A 38 2.36 -12.09 -9.27
N ARG A 39 1.53 -11.92 -8.23
CA ARG A 39 0.64 -12.99 -7.73
C ARG A 39 -0.44 -13.37 -8.75
N PHE A 40 -0.73 -12.50 -9.72
CA PHE A 40 -1.70 -12.73 -10.79
C PHE A 40 -1.07 -13.23 -12.10
N ALA A 41 0.25 -13.43 -12.16
CA ALA A 41 0.97 -13.76 -13.40
C ALA A 41 0.45 -15.01 -14.13
N ASN A 42 -0.13 -15.96 -13.40
CA ASN A 42 -0.64 -17.23 -13.94
C ASN A 42 -2.15 -17.22 -14.23
N GLY A 43 -2.83 -16.08 -14.07
CA GLY A 43 -4.26 -15.93 -14.29
C GLY A 43 -4.64 -15.89 -15.77
N LYS A 44 -5.64 -16.68 -16.18
CA LYS A 44 -6.14 -16.69 -17.57
C LYS A 44 -6.99 -15.44 -17.93
N VAL A 45 -7.69 -14.88 -16.95
CA VAL A 45 -8.51 -13.67 -17.12
C VAL A 45 -7.74 -12.50 -16.55
N ARG A 46 -7.40 -11.53 -17.41
CA ARG A 46 -6.50 -10.43 -17.03
C ARG A 46 -7.15 -9.06 -16.95
N ASP A 47 -8.35 -8.87 -17.52
CA ASP A 47 -9.04 -7.57 -17.58
C ASP A 47 -9.29 -6.93 -16.20
N PHE A 48 -9.37 -7.73 -15.13
CA PHE A 48 -9.58 -7.27 -13.76
C PHE A 48 -8.29 -7.17 -12.93
N VAL A 49 -7.15 -7.59 -13.46
CA VAL A 49 -5.88 -7.62 -12.70
C VAL A 49 -5.51 -6.23 -12.17
N PRO A 50 -5.53 -5.13 -12.96
CA PRO A 50 -5.20 -3.80 -12.43
C PRO A 50 -6.08 -3.37 -11.26
N LEU A 51 -7.40 -3.65 -11.32
CA LEU A 51 -8.35 -3.31 -10.27
C LEU A 51 -8.10 -4.13 -8.99
N LEU A 52 -7.82 -5.43 -9.14
CA LEU A 52 -7.51 -6.30 -8.01
C LEU A 52 -6.19 -5.93 -7.34
N VAL A 53 -5.19 -5.58 -8.15
CA VAL A 53 -3.88 -5.09 -7.68
C VAL A 53 -4.06 -3.81 -6.87
N GLU A 54 -4.80 -2.82 -7.40
CA GLU A 54 -5.05 -1.57 -6.68
C GLU A 54 -5.77 -1.80 -5.36
N LYS A 55 -6.83 -2.62 -5.35
CA LYS A 55 -7.59 -2.92 -4.14
C LYS A 55 -6.72 -3.59 -3.07
N ALA A 56 -5.90 -4.56 -3.45
CA ALA A 56 -5.03 -5.27 -2.53
C ALA A 56 -3.90 -4.37 -2.00
N ALA A 57 -3.30 -3.54 -2.86
CA ALA A 57 -2.26 -2.59 -2.47
C ALA A 57 -2.79 -1.56 -1.47
N ARG A 58 -3.95 -0.97 -1.72
CA ARG A 58 -4.61 -0.03 -0.79
C ARG A 58 -4.81 -0.63 0.59
N ARG A 59 -5.26 -1.88 0.66
CA ARG A 59 -5.46 -2.58 1.93
C ARG A 59 -4.13 -2.78 2.65
N GLN A 60 -3.13 -3.31 1.96
CA GLN A 60 -1.83 -3.59 2.57
C GLN A 60 -1.13 -2.32 3.07
N ILE A 61 -1.19 -1.22 2.32
CA ILE A 61 -0.62 0.07 2.72
C ILE A 61 -1.40 0.65 3.92
N ALA A 62 -2.74 0.62 3.89
CA ALA A 62 -3.55 1.11 5.00
C ALA A 62 -3.30 0.34 6.31
N ASP A 63 -3.14 -0.98 6.23
CA ASP A 63 -2.82 -1.82 7.38
C ASP A 63 -1.44 -1.43 7.98
N ARG A 64 -0.44 -1.13 7.14
CA ARG A 64 0.87 -0.62 7.59
C ARG A 64 0.76 0.74 8.27
N VAL A 65 0.09 1.71 7.63
CA VAL A 65 -0.09 3.06 8.17
C VAL A 65 -0.77 3.00 9.54
N THR A 66 -1.84 2.22 9.66
CA THR A 66 -2.57 2.05 10.92
C THR A 66 -1.68 1.45 12.01
N THR A 67 -0.83 0.48 11.66
CA THR A 67 0.10 -0.15 12.61
C THR A 67 1.18 0.81 13.06
N GLU A 68 1.70 1.65 12.16
CA GLU A 68 2.73 2.64 12.47
C GLU A 68 2.19 3.75 13.37
N THR A 69 0.99 4.27 13.07
CA THR A 69 0.31 5.24 13.92
C THR A 69 0.08 4.68 15.34
N ALA A 70 -0.40 3.45 15.46
CA ALA A 70 -0.63 2.82 16.76
C ALA A 70 0.67 2.58 17.56
N ARG A 71 1.82 2.41 16.90
CA ARG A 71 3.13 2.33 17.57
C ARG A 71 3.58 3.70 18.06
N ALA A 72 3.50 4.72 17.20
CA ALA A 72 3.84 6.09 17.57
C ALA A 72 3.03 6.58 18.79
N GLU A 73 1.71 6.31 18.81
CA GLU A 73 0.85 6.66 19.95
C GLU A 73 1.23 5.95 21.25
N ARG A 74 1.74 4.72 21.18
CA ARG A 74 2.21 3.97 22.38
C ARG A 74 3.52 4.52 22.91
N ASP A 75 4.43 4.90 22.02
CA ASP A 75 5.74 5.43 22.40
C ASP A 75 5.62 6.85 22.98
N ASP A 76 4.62 7.64 22.56
CA ASP A 76 4.35 8.98 23.10
C ASP A 76 3.58 8.95 24.44
N ALA A 77 2.93 7.83 24.77
CA ALA A 77 2.24 7.62 26.04
C ALA A 77 3.22 7.24 27.17
N ALA A 78 4.23 8.08 27.43
CA ALA A 78 5.02 8.00 28.65
C ALA A 78 4.13 8.33 29.88
N PRO A 79 4.30 7.64 31.03
CA PRO A 79 3.40 7.80 32.17
C PRO A 79 3.60 9.17 32.82
N LEU A 80 2.51 9.93 32.98
CA LEU A 80 2.46 11.11 33.84
C LEU A 80 2.47 10.75 35.35
N ASP A 81 2.79 9.51 35.71
CA ASP A 81 2.79 8.97 37.07
C ASP A 81 4.06 9.33 37.87
N GLY A 82 4.56 10.56 37.68
CA GLY A 82 5.76 11.08 38.32
C GLY A 82 5.53 12.29 39.22
N LEU A 83 4.28 12.71 39.42
CA LEU A 83 3.94 13.89 40.22
C LEU A 83 2.97 13.50 41.33
N VAL A 84 3.44 12.91 42.45
CA VAL A 84 3.03 13.26 43.84
C VAL A 84 3.93 12.50 44.84
N SER A 85 4.90 13.21 45.43
CA SER A 85 5.26 13.27 46.88
C SER A 85 6.73 13.55 47.09
#